data_AF-A0A8J3BK94-F1
#
_entry.id   AF-A0A8J3BK94-F1
#
_cell.length_a   1.000
_cell.length_b   1.000
_cell.length_c   1.000
_cell.angle_alpha   90.00
_cell.angle_beta   90.00
_cell.angle_gamma   90.00
#
_symmetry.space_group_name_H-M   'P 1'
#
loop_
_entity.id
_entity.type
_entity.pdbx_description
1 polymer ?
#
loop_
_entity_poly.entity_id
_entity_poly.type
_entity_poly.pdbx_seq_one_letter_code
_entity_poly.pdbx_strand_id
1 'polypeptide(L)'
;MHKRLIIEAFKKGESIRKKLGEKKLSLVSIAEDLSNYILTEEGFLLGERSFRDYKNEAEKLMDDEVDINIKQYKVIVGLCRYLGYDSFKDFNSLNDLEK
;
A
#
# COMPACT_ATOMS: atom_id res chain seq x y z
N MET A 1 -2.45 -12.77 1.02
CA MET A 1 -1.38 -12.33 0.10
C MET A 1 -1.55 -10.84 -0.10
N HIS A 2 -0.78 -9.99 0.56
CA HIS A 2 -0.93 -8.54 0.41
C HIS A 2 0.41 -7.80 0.34
N LYS A 3 1.55 -8.53 0.27
CA LYS A 3 2.90 -7.94 0.24
C LYS A 3 3.07 -7.03 -0.96
N ARG A 4 2.67 -7.49 -2.15
CA ARG A 4 2.72 -6.67 -3.37
C ARG A 4 1.83 -5.44 -3.26
N LEU A 5 0.61 -5.60 -2.75
CA LEU A 5 -0.34 -4.49 -2.61
C LEU A 5 0.26 -3.34 -1.77
N ILE A 6 0.82 -3.66 -0.60
CA ILE A 6 1.41 -2.63 0.26
C ILE A 6 2.66 -2.02 -0.38
N ILE A 7 3.53 -2.83 -1.00
CA ILE A 7 4.76 -2.35 -1.65
C ILE A 7 4.42 -1.39 -2.79
N GLU A 8 3.49 -1.76 -3.67
CA GLU A 8 3.08 -0.91 -4.80
C GLU A 8 2.42 0.39 -4.33
N ALA A 9 1.60 0.34 -3.27
CA ALA A 9 1.01 1.54 -2.69
C ALA A 9 2.10 2.53 -2.21
N PHE A 10 3.13 2.04 -1.53
CA PHE A 10 4.27 2.86 -1.12
C PHE A 10 5.06 3.41 -2.32
N LYS A 11 5.29 2.60 -3.37
CA LYS A 11 5.96 3.06 -4.60
C LYS A 11 5.18 4.17 -5.31
N LYS A 12 3.85 4.06 -5.37
CA LYS A 12 2.98 5.11 -5.92
C LYS A 12 3.08 6.39 -5.10
N GLY A 13 3.03 6.29 -3.77
CA GLY A 13 3.22 7.43 -2.85
C GLY A 13 4.58 8.11 -3.02
N GLU A 14 5.66 7.33 -3.10
CA GLU A 14 7.01 7.84 -3.41
C GLU A 14 7.04 8.59 -4.74
N SER A 15 6.42 8.03 -5.79
CA SER A 15 6.38 8.64 -7.12
C SER A 15 5.61 9.95 -7.13
N ILE A 16 4.50 10.04 -6.39
CA ILE A 16 3.71 11.28 -6.25
C ILE A 16 4.55 12.36 -5.58
N ARG A 17 5.16 12.05 -4.43
CA ARG A 17 6.00 13.01 -3.68
C ARG A 17 7.23 13.46 -4.45
N LYS A 18 7.86 12.54 -5.19
CA LYS A 18 8.97 12.87 -6.08
C LYS A 18 8.54 13.83 -7.19
N LYS A 19 7.34 13.66 -7.77
CA LYS A 19 6.77 14.61 -8.74
C LYS A 19 6.46 15.98 -8.14
N LEU A 20 6.12 16.04 -6.86
CA LEU A 20 5.92 17.29 -6.11
C LEU A 20 7.23 18.01 -5.75
N GLY A 21 8.40 17.43 -6.05
CA GLY A 21 9.70 18.03 -5.79
C GLY A 21 10.23 17.82 -4.36
N GLU A 22 9.65 16.90 -3.60
CA GLU A 22 10.17 16.56 -2.27
C GLU A 22 11.55 15.90 -2.38
N LYS A 23 12.55 16.51 -1.74
CA LYS A 23 13.93 16.01 -1.75
C LYS A 23 14.16 14.81 -0.83
N LYS A 24 13.33 14.65 0.22
CA LYS A 24 13.45 13.56 1.20
C LYS A 24 12.13 12.82 1.31
N LEU A 25 12.08 11.66 0.66
CA LEU A 25 10.94 10.75 0.75
C LEU A 25 10.95 10.08 2.13
N SER A 26 10.02 10.49 2.99
CA SER A 26 9.87 9.91 4.32
C SER A 26 8.84 8.78 4.27
N LEU A 27 9.23 7.59 4.72
CA LEU A 27 8.30 6.46 4.89
C LEU A 27 7.15 6.79 5.84
N VAL A 28 7.42 7.64 6.85
CA VAL A 28 6.39 8.12 7.78
C VAL A 28 5.33 8.90 7.01
N SER A 29 5.77 9.85 6.18
CA SER A 29 4.87 10.75 5.50
C SER A 29 4.06 10.04 4.39
N ILE A 30 4.65 9.04 3.71
CA ILE A 30 3.87 8.20 2.78
C ILE A 30 2.84 7.36 3.54
N ALA A 31 3.19 6.83 4.71
CA ALA A 31 2.25 6.09 5.54
C ALA A 31 1.11 6.98 6.07
N GLU A 32 1.40 8.25 6.40
CA GLU A 32 0.39 9.26 6.73
C GLU A 32 -0.55 9.51 5.54
N ASP A 33 -0.01 9.67 4.33
CA ASP A 33 -0.83 9.87 3.12
C ASP A 33 -1.79 8.70 2.89
N LEU A 34 -1.28 7.46 3.00
CA LEU A 34 -2.10 6.25 2.85
C LEU A 34 -3.18 6.17 3.94
N SER A 35 -2.82 6.46 5.19
CA SER A 35 -3.77 6.51 6.31
C SER A 35 -4.88 7.53 6.06
N ASN A 36 -4.51 8.75 5.66
CA ASN A 36 -5.44 9.84 5.38
C ASN A 36 -6.35 9.53 4.18
N TYR A 37 -5.79 8.93 3.13
CA TYR A 37 -6.56 8.51 1.97
C TYR A 37 -7.60 7.45 2.34
N ILE A 38 -7.21 6.42 3.08
CA ILE A 38 -8.13 5.33 3.48
C ILE A 38 -9.19 5.86 4.47
N LEU A 39 -8.82 6.79 5.35
CA LEU A 39 -9.79 7.46 6.20
C LEU A 39 -10.84 8.22 5.36
N THR A 40 -10.38 8.94 4.33
CA THR A 40 -11.26 9.77 3.49
C THR A 40 -12.18 8.91 2.61
N GLU A 41 -11.64 7.89 1.95
CA GLU A 41 -12.37 7.07 0.98
C GLU A 41 -13.21 5.95 1.64
N GLU A 42 -12.72 5.35 2.72
CA GLU A 42 -13.32 4.15 3.33
C GLU A 42 -13.90 4.42 4.73
N GLY A 43 -13.69 5.63 5.28
CA GLY A 43 -14.09 5.97 6.63
C GLY A 43 -13.41 5.10 7.69
N PHE A 44 -12.15 4.70 7.46
CA PHE A 44 -11.40 3.84 8.37
C PHE A 44 -10.00 4.38 8.63
N LEU A 45 -9.66 4.54 9.90
CA LEU A 45 -8.33 4.98 10.31
C LEU A 45 -7.47 3.77 10.69
N LEU A 46 -6.40 3.54 9.94
CA LEU A 46 -5.31 2.68 10.35
C LEU A 46 -4.09 3.57 10.62
N GLY A 47 -3.45 3.42 11.77
CA GLY A 47 -2.29 4.25 12.10
C GLY A 47 -1.12 4.06 11.11
N GLU A 48 -0.42 5.17 10.83
CA GLU A 48 0.81 5.19 10.01
C GLU A 48 1.82 4.10 10.40
N ARG A 49 1.92 3.78 11.70
CA ARG A 49 2.84 2.79 12.23
C ARG A 49 2.53 1.41 11.66
N SER A 50 1.25 1.05 11.60
CA SER A 50 0.80 -0.23 11.04
C SER A 50 1.12 -0.35 9.56
N PHE A 51 0.96 0.73 8.78
CA PHE A 51 1.36 0.73 7.37
C PHE A 51 2.87 0.51 7.19
N ARG A 52 3.69 1.16 8.02
CA ARG A 52 5.14 0.93 8.01
C ARG A 52 5.51 -0.48 8.42
N ASP A 53 4.85 -1.02 9.45
CA ASP A 53 5.07 -2.39 9.91
C ASP A 53 4.74 -3.39 8.79
N TYR A 54 3.59 -3.21 8.10
CA TYR A 54 3.24 -4.02 6.93
C TYR A 54 4.23 -3.92 5.79
N LYS A 55 4.70 -2.70 5.47
CA LYS A 55 5.71 -2.49 4.42
C LYS A 55 7.01 -3.21 4.76
N ASN A 56 7.50 -3.02 5.99
CA ASN A 56 8.74 -3.63 6.45
C ASN A 56 8.65 -5.17 6.46
N GLU A 57 7.51 -5.71 6.87
CA GLU A 57 7.26 -7.16 6.84
C GLU A 57 7.19 -7.67 5.39
N ALA A 58 6.49 -6.95 4.51
CA ALA A 58 6.43 -7.29 3.08
C ALA A 58 7.80 -7.25 2.39
N GLU A 59 8.66 -6.29 2.74
CA GLU A 59 10.02 -6.18 2.21
C GLU A 59 10.92 -7.34 2.68
N LYS A 60 10.79 -7.77 3.94
CA LYS A 60 11.52 -8.93 4.46
C LYS A 60 11.12 -10.23 3.79
N LEU A 61 9.84 -10.36 3.45
CA LEU A 61 9.26 -11.55 2.81
C LEU A 61 9.25 -11.47 1.28
N MET A 62 10.03 -10.56 0.68
CA MET A 62 9.98 -10.34 -0.77
C MET A 62 10.43 -11.59 -1.55
N ASP A 63 11.49 -12.25 -1.06
CA ASP A 63 12.06 -13.46 -1.66
C ASP A 63 11.47 -14.77 -1.09
N ASP A 64 10.66 -14.68 -0.04
CA ASP A 64 9.97 -15.82 0.55
C ASP A 64 8.66 -16.15 -0.19
N GLU A 65 8.26 -17.42 -0.18
CA GLU A 65 6.91 -17.83 -0.61
C GLU A 65 5.81 -17.36 0.36
N VAL A 66 6.20 -16.98 1.57
CA VAL A 66 5.30 -16.43 2.60
C VAL A 66 4.84 -15.03 2.20
N ASP A 67 3.63 -14.67 2.62
CA ASP A 67 3.02 -13.38 2.33
C ASP A 67 2.37 -12.79 3.59
N ILE A 68 2.29 -11.46 3.65
CA ILE A 68 1.62 -10.76 4.73
C ILE A 68 0.10 -10.84 4.58
N ASN A 69 -0.58 -10.68 5.71
CA ASN A 69 -2.03 -10.66 5.76
C ASN A 69 -2.57 -9.43 6.50
N ILE A 70 -2.94 -8.40 5.74
CA ILE A 70 -3.72 -7.27 6.25
C ILE A 70 -5.14 -7.79 6.58
N LYS A 71 -5.58 -7.62 7.83
CA LYS A 71 -6.86 -8.18 8.30
C LYS A 71 -8.07 -7.31 7.97
N GLN A 72 -7.85 -6.01 7.83
CA GLN A 72 -8.91 -5.02 7.71
C GLN A 72 -9.31 -4.88 6.23
N TYR A 73 -10.48 -5.39 5.88
CA TYR A 73 -11.01 -5.32 4.51
C TYR A 73 -11.00 -3.90 3.92
N LYS A 74 -11.42 -2.90 4.72
CA LYS A 74 -11.39 -1.49 4.32
C LYS A 74 -10.00 -0.99 3.95
N VAL A 75 -8.95 -1.47 4.63
CA VAL A 75 -7.56 -1.11 4.29
C VAL A 75 -7.18 -1.74 2.96
N ILE A 76 -7.55 -3.01 2.71
CA ILE A 76 -7.27 -3.68 1.44
C ILE A 76 -7.94 -2.94 0.27
N VAL A 77 -9.24 -2.66 0.38
CA VAL A 77 -10.00 -1.94 -0.66
C VAL A 77 -9.44 -0.54 -0.87
N GLY A 78 -9.17 0.20 0.22
CA GLY A 78 -8.61 1.54 0.12
C GLY A 78 -7.23 1.56 -0.53
N LEU A 79 -6.36 0.58 -0.27
CA LEU A 79 -5.08 0.44 -0.97
C LEU A 79 -5.27 0.11 -2.46
N CYS A 80 -6.24 -0.74 -2.82
CA CYS A 80 -6.55 -1.03 -4.23
C CYS A 80 -7.01 0.23 -4.96
N ARG A 81 -7.95 0.98 -4.38
CA ARG A 81 -8.44 2.25 -4.94
C ARG A 81 -7.34 3.30 -5.04
N TYR A 82 -6.49 3.39 -4.02
CA TYR A 82 -5.33 4.26 -4.04
C TYR A 82 -4.43 3.96 -5.25
N LEU A 83 -4.29 2.69 -5.63
CA LEU A 83 -3.54 2.28 -6.81
C LEU A 83 -4.30 2.49 -8.13
N GLY A 84 -5.64 2.57 -8.09
CA GLY A 84 -6.51 2.74 -9.26
C GLY A 84 -7.29 1.48 -9.63
N TYR A 85 -7.41 0.52 -8.70
CA TYR A 85 -8.16 -0.72 -8.87
C TYR A 85 -9.42 -0.72 -8.00
N ASP A 86 -10.52 -1.26 -8.51
CA ASP A 86 -11.79 -1.32 -7.77
C ASP A 86 -11.79 -2.41 -6.69
N SER A 87 -11.02 -3.47 -6.89
CA SER A 87 -10.93 -4.58 -5.95
C SER A 87 -9.53 -5.21 -5.90
N PHE A 88 -9.30 -6.00 -4.85
CA PHE A 88 -8.07 -6.80 -4.72
C PHE A 88 -7.95 -7.87 -5.81
N LYS A 89 -9.08 -8.37 -6.33
CA LYS A 89 -9.09 -9.32 -7.44
C LYS A 89 -8.54 -8.67 -8.70
N ASP A 90 -8.96 -7.44 -8.98
CA ASP A 90 -8.50 -6.69 -10.15
C ASP A 90 -6.99 -6.41 -10.06
N PHE A 91 -6.53 -6.01 -8.87
CA PHE A 91 -5.11 -5.85 -8.59
C PHE A 91 -4.33 -7.15 -8.87
N ASN A 92 -4.78 -8.31 -8.36
CA ASN A 92 -4.07 -9.57 -8.57
C ASN A 92 -4.10 -10.04 -10.02
N SER A 93 -5.27 -9.95 -10.70
CA SER A 93 -5.39 -10.39 -12.09
C SER A 93 -4.51 -9.60 -13.05
N LEU A 94 -4.31 -8.30 -12.81
CA LEU A 94 -3.39 -7.47 -13.61
C LEU A 94 -1.92 -7.76 -13.30
N ASN A 95 -1.58 -8.02 -12.03
CA ASN A 95 -0.20 -8.34 -11.63
C ASN A 95 0.24 -9.77 -12.00
N ASP A 96 -0.69 -10.70 -12.21
CA ASP A 96 -0.39 -12.05 -12.71
C ASP A 96 -0.17 -12.06 -14.24
N LEU A 97 -0.67 -11.06 -14.97
CA LEU A 97 -0.44 -10.90 -16.41
C LEU A 97 0.93 -10.28 -16.75
N GLU A 98 1.59 -9.65 -15.77
CA GLU A 98 2.93 -9.06 -15.93
C GLU A 98 4.08 -10.01 -15.48
N LYS A 99 3.77 -11.28 -15.19
CA LYS A 99 4.77 -12.32 -14.87
C LYS A 99 5.19 -13.14 -16.08
#